data_AF-A0A1Q7XAQ2-F1
#
_entry.id   AF-A0A1Q7XAQ2-F1
#
_cell.length_a   1.000
_cell.length_b   1.000
_cell.length_c   1.000
_cell.angle_alpha   90.00
_cell.angle_beta   90.00
_cell.angle_gamma   90.00
#
_symmetry.space_group_name_H-M   'P 1'
#
loop_
_entity.id
_entity.type
_entity.pdbx_description
1 polymer ?
#
loop_
_entity_poly.entity_id
_entity_poly.type
_entity_poly.pdbx_seq_one_letter_code
_entity_poly.pdbx_strand_id
1 'polypeptide(L)'
;MGIRVLEQSGINVKELIRALAYNASVEFTAYYYFTNLRAHCTGMEGEALKGVIEDARLEDLSHFESCLSRIYELGGKLPIDAIDFIKMSGCEFLQLPPNPTDTKAILEKCLKAEQGAIVNWNKVCKMTYGKDPATYDVAKDILKEEIEHEAWFLELLYSRPSGHMRRKFPGERPHTHKHSRSLG
;
A
#
# COMPACT_ATOMS: atom_id res chain seq x y z
N MET A 1 11.05 -26.89 -3.27
CA MET A 1 10.19 -27.31 -4.39
C MET A 1 9.41 -26.12 -4.96
N GLY A 2 8.75 -25.31 -4.13
CA GLY A 2 7.96 -24.14 -4.57
C GLY A 2 8.69 -23.17 -5.52
N ILE A 3 9.88 -22.67 -5.15
CA ILE A 3 10.68 -21.77 -6.00
C ILE A 3 10.98 -22.37 -7.38
N ARG A 4 11.38 -23.65 -7.44
CA ARG A 4 11.70 -24.34 -8.71
C ARG A 4 10.49 -24.42 -9.64
N VAL A 5 9.29 -24.63 -9.09
CA VAL A 5 8.05 -24.63 -9.90
C VAL A 5 7.80 -23.26 -10.52
N LEU A 6 8.05 -22.17 -9.79
CA LEU A 6 7.89 -20.81 -10.32
C LEU A 6 8.90 -20.51 -11.44
N GLU A 7 10.16 -20.92 -11.25
CA GLU A 7 11.20 -20.78 -12.28
C GLU A 7 10.83 -21.56 -13.55
N GLN A 8 10.31 -22.79 -13.41
CA GLN A 8 9.82 -23.59 -14.54
C GLN A 8 8.61 -22.95 -15.25
N SER A 9 7.77 -22.23 -14.52
CA SER A 9 6.67 -21.42 -15.08
C SER A 9 7.14 -20.10 -15.72
N GLY A 10 8.46 -19.85 -15.78
CA GLY A 10 9.05 -18.68 -16.42
C GLY A 10 9.02 -17.41 -15.56
N ILE A 11 8.99 -17.54 -14.23
CA ILE A 11 9.20 -16.43 -13.29
C ILE A 11 10.69 -16.21 -13.04
N ASN A 12 11.13 -14.96 -13.18
CA ASN A 12 12.39 -14.52 -12.62
C ASN A 12 12.22 -14.25 -11.12
N VAL A 13 12.45 -15.26 -10.28
CA VAL A 13 12.20 -15.17 -8.83
C VAL A 13 13.01 -14.05 -8.16
N LYS A 14 14.25 -13.82 -8.59
CA LYS A 14 15.08 -12.72 -8.07
C LYS A 14 14.49 -11.35 -8.36
N GLU A 15 13.89 -11.17 -9.54
CA GLU A 15 13.23 -9.92 -9.91
C GLU A 15 11.91 -9.74 -9.17
N LEU A 16 11.13 -10.82 -9.00
CA LEU A 16 9.90 -10.79 -8.21
C LEU A 16 10.18 -10.41 -6.75
N ILE A 17 11.20 -10.99 -6.12
CA ILE A 17 11.61 -10.64 -4.76
C ILE A 17 11.98 -9.15 -4.67
N ARG A 18 12.72 -8.62 -5.65
CA ARG A 18 13.07 -7.19 -5.67
C ARG A 18 11.84 -6.29 -5.78
N ALA A 19 10.87 -6.66 -6.63
CA ALA A 19 9.63 -5.91 -6.78
C ALA A 19 8.79 -5.95 -5.49
N LEU A 20 8.67 -7.11 -4.85
CA LEU A 20 7.96 -7.24 -3.57
C LEU A 20 8.65 -6.47 -2.44
N ALA A 21 9.98 -6.53 -2.33
CA ALA A 21 10.72 -5.78 -1.32
C ALA A 21 10.62 -4.27 -1.52
N TYR A 22 10.62 -3.80 -2.78
CA TYR A 22 10.36 -2.41 -3.10
C TYR A 22 8.93 -2.00 -2.71
N ASN A 23 7.90 -2.78 -3.07
CA ASN A 23 6.53 -2.46 -2.66
C ASN A 23 6.37 -2.47 -1.14
N ALA A 24 6.92 -3.47 -0.45
CA ALA A 24 6.92 -3.50 1.02
C ALA A 24 7.49 -2.21 1.63
N SER A 25 8.53 -1.64 1.01
CA SER A 25 9.09 -0.35 1.44
C SER A 25 8.15 0.82 1.21
N VAL A 26 7.41 0.82 0.10
CA VAL A 26 6.40 1.83 -0.22
C VAL A 26 5.28 1.76 0.81
N GLU A 27 4.72 0.57 1.04
CA GLU A 27 3.61 0.38 2.00
C GLU A 27 3.96 0.79 3.42
N PHE A 28 5.11 0.34 3.93
CA PHE A 28 5.54 0.68 5.28
C PHE A 28 5.83 2.19 5.43
N THR A 29 6.39 2.80 4.38
CA THR A 29 6.70 4.22 4.39
C THR A 29 5.44 5.08 4.25
N ALA A 30 4.46 4.64 3.44
CA ALA A 30 3.14 5.25 3.34
C ALA A 30 2.41 5.21 4.68
N TYR A 31 2.35 4.04 5.34
CA TYR A 31 1.83 3.88 6.69
C TYR A 31 2.41 4.91 7.68
N TYR A 32 3.74 5.09 7.66
CA TYR A 32 4.40 6.09 8.51
C TYR A 32 3.98 7.52 8.16
N TYR A 33 4.07 7.92 6.88
CA TYR A 33 3.75 9.29 6.50
C TYR A 33 2.26 9.61 6.66
N PHE A 34 1.36 8.67 6.37
CA PHE A 34 -0.08 8.84 6.56
C PHE A 34 -0.43 8.98 8.04
N THR A 35 0.33 8.34 8.95
CA THR A 35 0.22 8.60 10.40
C THR A 35 0.40 10.08 10.71
N ASN A 36 1.43 10.71 10.12
CA ASN A 36 1.74 12.12 10.35
C ASN A 36 0.77 13.07 9.63
N LEU A 37 0.43 12.78 8.36
CA LEU A 37 -0.53 13.55 7.57
C LEU A 37 -1.91 13.59 8.25
N ARG A 38 -2.44 12.42 8.64
CA ARG A 38 -3.72 12.29 9.33
C ARG A 38 -3.75 13.07 10.66
N ALA A 39 -2.65 13.06 11.42
CA ALA A 39 -2.57 13.81 12.67
C ALA A 39 -2.78 15.32 12.48
N HIS A 40 -2.46 15.84 11.29
CA HIS A 40 -2.60 17.26 10.95
C HIS A 40 -3.92 17.61 10.25
N CYS A 41 -4.77 16.63 9.92
CA CYS A 41 -6.15 16.86 9.51
C CYS A 41 -6.99 17.32 10.72
N THR A 42 -6.93 18.61 11.04
CA THR A 42 -7.56 19.21 12.23
C THR A 42 -8.80 20.04 11.88
N GLY A 43 -9.56 20.45 12.89
CA GLY A 43 -10.81 21.20 12.72
C GLY A 43 -11.97 20.34 12.21
N MET A 44 -13.12 20.98 11.98
CA MET A 44 -14.36 20.29 11.59
C MET A 44 -14.22 19.57 10.24
N GLU A 45 -13.56 20.20 9.27
CA GLU A 45 -13.30 19.62 7.95
C GLU A 45 -12.33 18.44 8.05
N GLY A 46 -11.22 18.61 8.77
CA GLY A 46 -10.19 17.58 8.91
C GLY A 46 -10.64 16.32 9.65
N GLU A 47 -11.57 16.43 10.60
CA GLU A 47 -12.03 15.27 11.39
C GLU A 47 -12.71 14.19 10.52
N ALA A 48 -13.48 14.58 9.49
CA ALA A 48 -14.05 13.63 8.55
C ALA A 48 -12.96 12.93 7.70
N LEU A 49 -11.96 13.70 7.26
CA LEU A 49 -10.84 13.20 6.44
C LEU A 49 -9.96 12.22 7.22
N LYS A 50 -9.79 12.44 8.54
CA LYS A 50 -9.01 11.55 9.40
C LYS A 50 -9.44 10.10 9.29
N GLY A 51 -10.75 9.85 9.21
CA GLY A 51 -11.28 8.48 9.13
C GLY A 51 -10.88 7.77 7.85
N VAL A 52 -10.95 8.46 6.71
CA VAL A 52 -10.58 7.88 5.40
C VAL A 52 -9.07 7.62 5.31
N ILE A 53 -8.25 8.59 5.74
CA ILE A 53 -6.79 8.43 5.75
C ILE A 53 -6.37 7.35 6.76
N GLU A 54 -7.07 7.21 7.89
CA GLU A 54 -6.81 6.14 8.86
C GLU A 54 -7.09 4.76 8.29
N ASP A 55 -8.21 4.59 7.58
CA ASP A 55 -8.55 3.30 6.97
C ASP A 55 -7.49 2.91 5.93
N ALA A 56 -7.13 3.81 4.99
CA ALA A 56 -6.07 3.56 4.01
C ALA A 56 -4.73 3.23 4.69
N ARG A 57 -4.32 4.04 5.68
CA ARG A 57 -3.08 3.83 6.45
C ARG A 57 -3.01 2.45 7.09
N LEU A 58 -4.11 1.98 7.67
CA LEU A 58 -4.16 0.67 8.32
C LEU A 58 -4.12 -0.47 7.29
N GLU A 59 -4.74 -0.27 6.12
CA GLU A 59 -4.65 -1.23 5.02
C GLU A 59 -3.22 -1.31 4.46
N ASP A 60 -2.51 -0.19 4.29
CA ASP A 60 -1.09 -0.19 3.86
C ASP A 60 -0.19 -0.98 4.83
N LEU A 61 -0.45 -0.87 6.15
CA LEU A 61 0.26 -1.71 7.13
C LEU A 61 0.00 -3.20 6.88
N SER A 62 -1.23 -3.55 6.50
CA SER A 62 -1.57 -4.91 6.13
C SER A 62 -0.95 -5.36 4.81
N HIS A 63 -0.83 -4.46 3.84
CA HIS A 63 -0.16 -4.71 2.57
C HIS A 63 1.32 -5.00 2.79
N PHE A 64 1.99 -4.20 3.63
CA PHE A 64 3.36 -4.43 4.06
C PHE A 64 3.54 -5.84 4.66
N GLU A 65 2.69 -6.21 5.60
CA GLU A 65 2.76 -7.52 6.28
C GLU A 65 2.43 -8.69 5.33
N SER A 66 1.54 -8.47 4.37
CA SER A 66 1.26 -9.41 3.28
C SER A 66 2.50 -9.62 2.39
N CYS A 67 3.25 -8.55 2.11
CA CYS A 67 4.52 -8.63 1.38
C CYS A 67 5.57 -9.44 2.15
N LEU A 68 5.73 -9.18 3.45
CA LEU A 68 6.73 -9.85 4.29
C LEU A 68 6.61 -11.37 4.16
N SER A 69 5.42 -11.89 4.44
CA SER A 69 5.15 -13.33 4.37
C SER A 69 5.61 -13.90 3.02
N ARG A 70 5.26 -13.24 1.92
CA ARG A 70 5.58 -13.74 0.59
C ARG A 70 7.05 -13.59 0.20
N ILE A 71 7.71 -12.50 0.59
CA ILE A 71 9.14 -12.27 0.35
C ILE A 71 9.96 -13.40 0.98
N TYR A 72 9.67 -13.77 2.22
CA TYR A 72 10.42 -14.79 2.95
C TYR A 72 10.09 -16.21 2.46
N GLU A 73 8.85 -16.50 2.05
CA GLU A 73 8.50 -17.76 1.38
C GLU A 73 9.30 -18.00 0.08
N LEU A 74 9.60 -16.92 -0.65
CA LEU A 74 10.41 -16.95 -1.87
C LEU A 74 11.92 -16.99 -1.59
N GLY A 75 12.35 -16.99 -0.32
CA GLY A 75 13.76 -16.96 0.08
C GLY A 75 14.42 -15.58 -0.06
N GLY A 76 13.61 -14.53 -0.12
CA GLY A 76 14.06 -13.15 -0.09
C GLY A 76 14.38 -12.64 1.32
N LYS A 77 14.70 -11.36 1.40
CA LYS A 77 14.91 -10.61 2.66
C LYS A 77 14.67 -9.13 2.43
N LEU A 78 14.37 -8.41 3.51
CA LEU A 78 14.40 -6.95 3.51
C LEU A 78 15.84 -6.41 3.64
N PRO A 79 16.08 -5.12 3.29
CA PRO A 79 17.28 -4.41 3.73
C PRO A 79 17.47 -4.50 5.25
N ILE A 80 18.72 -4.57 5.69
CA ILE A 80 19.06 -4.69 7.13
C ILE A 80 18.91 -3.32 7.82
N ASP A 81 19.31 -2.25 7.13
CA ASP A 81 19.22 -0.90 7.63
C ASP A 81 17.84 -0.31 7.30
N ALA A 82 17.16 0.22 8.31
CA ALA A 82 15.84 0.84 8.14
C ALA A 82 15.89 2.11 7.29
N ILE A 83 17.00 2.86 7.32
CA ILE A 83 17.20 4.05 6.48
C ILE A 83 17.26 3.64 5.02
N ASP A 84 17.98 2.56 4.69
CA ASP A 84 18.05 2.04 3.33
C ASP A 84 16.68 1.55 2.86
N PHE A 85 15.94 0.86 3.73
CA PHE A 85 14.58 0.42 3.43
C PHE A 85 13.65 1.60 3.13
N ILE A 86 13.64 2.62 3.98
CA ILE A 86 12.78 3.80 3.80
C ILE A 86 13.18 4.58 2.54
N LYS A 87 14.47 4.81 2.30
CA LYS A 87 14.97 5.51 1.10
C LYS A 87 14.62 4.79 -0.20
N MET A 88 14.56 3.45 -0.18
CA MET A 88 14.23 2.71 -1.40
C MET A 88 12.80 3.00 -1.88
N SER A 89 11.89 3.41 -0.99
CA SER A 89 10.48 3.70 -1.34
C SER A 89 10.31 4.92 -2.25
N GLY A 90 11.20 5.92 -2.16
CA GLY A 90 11.04 7.21 -2.84
C GLY A 90 9.85 8.04 -2.37
N CYS A 91 9.29 7.73 -1.19
CA CYS A 91 8.08 8.34 -0.66
C CYS A 91 8.32 9.65 0.11
N GLU A 92 9.49 10.30 -0.01
CA GLU A 92 9.81 11.54 0.71
C GLU A 92 8.85 12.70 0.37
N PHE A 93 8.14 12.62 -0.77
CA PHE A 93 7.12 13.59 -1.15
C PHE A 93 5.89 13.61 -0.21
N LEU A 94 5.71 12.57 0.62
CA LEU A 94 4.63 12.46 1.60
C LEU A 94 4.89 13.21 2.91
N GLN A 95 6.04 13.85 3.05
CA GLN A 95 6.27 14.82 4.14
C GLN A 95 5.16 15.87 4.18
N LEU A 96 4.91 16.45 5.36
CA LEU A 96 3.90 17.47 5.55
C LEU A 96 4.05 18.63 4.54
N PRO A 97 2.92 19.17 4.04
CA PRO A 97 2.97 20.40 3.26
C PRO A 97 3.51 21.57 4.10
N PRO A 98 4.03 22.65 3.46
CA PRO A 98 4.54 23.83 4.17
C PRO A 98 3.53 24.46 5.14
N ASN A 99 2.25 24.44 4.79
CA ASN A 99 1.15 24.66 5.74
C ASN A 99 0.67 23.29 6.25
N PRO A 100 1.06 22.87 7.46
CA PRO A 100 0.86 21.48 7.90
C PRO A 100 -0.60 21.06 7.97
N THR A 101 -1.52 22.00 8.17
CA THR A 101 -2.97 21.76 8.31
C THR A 101 -3.75 22.00 7.02
N ASP A 102 -3.09 22.18 5.88
CA ASP A 102 -3.76 22.26 4.57
C ASP A 102 -4.29 20.88 4.16
N THR A 103 -5.57 20.66 4.41
CA THR A 103 -6.28 19.39 4.15
C THR A 103 -6.24 19.01 2.68
N LYS A 104 -6.37 19.98 1.77
CA LYS A 104 -6.31 19.73 0.32
C LYS A 104 -4.92 19.26 -0.08
N ALA A 105 -3.87 19.94 0.37
CA ALA A 105 -2.49 19.54 0.07
C ALA A 105 -2.14 18.18 0.67
N ILE A 106 -2.69 17.83 1.84
CA ILE A 106 -2.58 16.49 2.42
C ILE A 106 -3.24 15.45 1.51
N LEU A 107 -4.50 15.68 1.09
CA LEU A 107 -5.23 14.75 0.22
C LEU A 107 -4.54 14.55 -1.14
N GLU A 108 -3.98 15.61 -1.74
CA GLU A 108 -3.22 15.53 -2.99
C GLU A 108 -1.96 14.65 -2.84
N LYS A 109 -1.31 14.69 -1.68
CA LYS A 109 -0.18 13.80 -1.35
C LYS A 109 -0.63 12.36 -1.22
N CYS A 110 -1.71 12.09 -0.48
CA CYS A 110 -2.28 10.75 -0.34
C CYS A 110 -2.68 10.17 -1.70
N LEU A 111 -3.45 10.93 -2.50
CA LEU A 111 -3.84 10.51 -3.86
C LEU A 111 -2.63 10.11 -4.72
N LYS A 112 -1.57 10.91 -4.68
CA LYS A 112 -0.35 10.62 -5.44
C LYS A 112 0.35 9.33 -4.97
N ALA A 113 0.27 9.02 -3.67
CA ALA A 113 0.77 7.76 -3.12
C ALA A 113 0.03 6.57 -3.73
N GLU A 114 -1.31 6.59 -3.66
CA GLU A 114 -2.17 5.51 -4.16
C GLU A 114 -1.96 5.27 -5.65
N GLN A 115 -1.84 6.35 -6.44
CA GLN A 115 -1.56 6.25 -7.87
C GLN A 115 -0.22 5.56 -8.16
N GLY A 116 0.80 5.82 -7.33
CA GLY A 116 2.08 5.14 -7.40
C GLY A 116 1.95 3.66 -7.04
N ALA A 117 1.24 3.34 -5.95
CA ALA A 117 1.00 1.98 -5.49
C ALA A 117 0.27 1.15 -6.55
N ILE A 118 -0.79 1.69 -7.17
CA ILE A 118 -1.53 1.05 -8.28
C ILE A 118 -0.59 0.65 -9.43
N VAL A 119 0.31 1.55 -9.85
CA VAL A 119 1.26 1.26 -10.93
C VAL A 119 2.17 0.10 -10.54
N ASN A 120 2.68 0.12 -9.32
CA ASN A 120 3.60 -0.90 -8.83
C ASN A 120 2.93 -2.27 -8.66
N TRP A 121 1.72 -2.32 -8.10
CA TRP A 121 0.99 -3.56 -7.88
C TRP A 121 0.43 -4.17 -9.16
N ASN A 122 0.00 -3.33 -10.10
CA ASN A 122 -0.35 -3.79 -11.45
C ASN A 122 0.86 -4.43 -12.16
N LYS A 123 2.07 -3.89 -11.95
CA LYS A 123 3.30 -4.51 -12.47
C LYS A 123 3.53 -5.89 -11.86
N VAL A 124 3.39 -6.05 -10.54
CA VAL A 124 3.53 -7.37 -9.88
C VAL A 124 2.46 -8.34 -10.40
N CYS A 125 1.21 -7.90 -10.53
CA CYS A 125 0.14 -8.71 -11.11
C CYS A 125 0.51 -9.23 -12.51
N LYS A 126 1.04 -8.38 -13.39
CA LYS A 126 1.49 -8.76 -14.73
C LYS A 126 2.67 -9.73 -14.70
N MET A 127 3.60 -9.57 -13.76
CA MET A 127 4.73 -10.48 -13.59
C MET A 127 4.27 -11.89 -13.21
N THR A 128 3.25 -12.00 -12.37
CA THR A 128 2.83 -13.26 -11.71
C THR A 128 1.64 -13.95 -12.38
N TYR A 129 0.86 -13.25 -13.19
CA TYR A 129 -0.33 -13.78 -13.85
C TYR A 129 -0.06 -15.07 -14.65
N GLY A 130 -0.79 -16.13 -14.33
CA GLY A 130 -0.68 -17.44 -14.97
C GLY A 130 0.59 -18.24 -14.63
N LYS A 131 1.46 -17.73 -13.74
CA LYS A 131 2.78 -18.31 -13.46
C LYS A 131 3.05 -18.51 -11.97
N ASP A 132 2.65 -17.56 -11.14
CA ASP A 132 2.77 -17.61 -9.67
C ASP A 132 1.41 -17.26 -9.04
N PRO A 133 0.50 -18.24 -8.89
CA PRO A 133 -0.84 -17.98 -8.38
C PRO A 133 -0.83 -17.46 -6.93
N ALA A 134 0.15 -17.85 -6.11
CA ALA A 134 0.25 -17.40 -4.73
C ALA A 134 0.60 -15.92 -4.64
N THR A 135 1.63 -15.47 -5.36
CA THR A 135 1.98 -14.03 -5.38
C THR A 135 0.93 -13.20 -6.13
N TYR A 136 0.30 -13.76 -7.17
CA TYR A 136 -0.78 -13.07 -7.87
C TYR A 136 -1.99 -12.80 -6.98
N ASP A 137 -2.36 -13.75 -6.10
CA ASP A 137 -3.47 -13.57 -5.16
C ASP A 137 -3.19 -12.44 -4.16
N VAL A 138 -1.96 -12.36 -3.63
CA VAL A 138 -1.54 -11.23 -2.78
C VAL A 138 -1.59 -9.91 -3.54
N ALA A 139 -0.96 -9.86 -4.72
CA ALA A 139 -0.80 -8.62 -5.47
C ALA A 139 -2.12 -8.04 -5.98
N LYS A 140 -3.06 -8.88 -6.43
CA LYS A 140 -4.34 -8.42 -6.97
C LYS A 140 -5.26 -7.89 -5.85
N ASP A 141 -5.15 -8.45 -4.64
CA ASP A 141 -5.99 -8.07 -3.51
C ASP A 141 -5.50 -6.75 -2.90
N ILE A 142 -4.18 -6.57 -2.79
CA ILE A 142 -3.59 -5.26 -2.46
C ILE A 142 -4.00 -4.22 -3.53
N LEU A 143 -3.78 -4.53 -4.82
CA LEU A 143 -4.19 -3.65 -5.93
C LEU A 143 -5.67 -3.24 -5.85
N LYS A 144 -6.54 -4.13 -5.37
CA LYS A 144 -7.98 -3.84 -5.22
C LYS A 144 -8.23 -2.78 -4.15
N GLU A 145 -7.49 -2.82 -3.04
CA GLU A 145 -7.54 -1.82 -1.96
C GLU A 145 -6.95 -0.48 -2.44
N GLU A 146 -5.82 -0.47 -3.16
CA GLU A 146 -5.26 0.79 -3.69
C GLU A 146 -6.20 1.52 -4.66
N ILE A 147 -6.93 0.76 -5.50
CA ILE A 147 -7.94 1.32 -6.39
C ILE A 147 -9.10 1.92 -5.59
N GLU A 148 -9.45 1.34 -4.43
CA GLU A 148 -10.45 1.91 -3.53
C GLU A 148 -9.92 3.19 -2.87
N HIS A 149 -8.68 3.19 -2.37
CA HIS A 149 -8.03 4.36 -1.78
C HIS A 149 -7.97 5.53 -2.76
N GLU A 150 -7.50 5.30 -3.99
CA GLU A 150 -7.47 6.33 -5.05
C GLU A 150 -8.87 6.89 -5.27
N ALA A 151 -9.88 6.01 -5.38
CA ALA A 151 -11.25 6.43 -5.63
C ALA A 151 -11.79 7.30 -4.48
N TRP A 152 -11.48 6.97 -3.22
CA TRP A 152 -11.86 7.77 -2.06
C TRP A 152 -11.21 9.16 -2.09
N PHE A 153 -9.90 9.25 -2.36
CA PHE A 153 -9.23 10.55 -2.42
C PHE A 153 -9.67 11.41 -3.62
N LEU A 154 -9.97 10.79 -4.77
CA LEU A 154 -10.58 11.49 -5.91
C LEU A 154 -11.97 12.04 -5.59
N GLU A 155 -12.78 11.30 -4.81
CA GLU A 155 -14.08 11.79 -4.35
C GLU A 155 -13.94 13.01 -3.45
N LEU A 156 -13.03 12.94 -2.47
CA LEU A 156 -12.78 14.04 -1.54
C LEU A 156 -12.22 15.29 -2.23
N LEU A 157 -11.32 15.13 -3.20
CA LEU A 157 -10.67 16.26 -3.89
C LEU A 157 -11.52 16.88 -5.01
N TYR A 158 -12.25 16.04 -5.76
CA TYR A 158 -12.84 16.45 -7.03
C TYR A 158 -14.32 16.14 -7.14
N SER A 159 -14.95 15.64 -6.06
CA SER A 159 -16.36 15.22 -6.07
C SER A 159 -16.66 14.19 -7.18
N ARG A 160 -15.66 13.40 -7.57
CA ARG A 160 -15.82 12.26 -8.48
C ARG A 160 -16.50 11.14 -7.70
N PRO A 161 -17.71 10.68 -8.06
CA PRO A 161 -18.38 9.63 -7.31
C PRO A 161 -17.52 8.36 -7.22
N SER A 162 -17.39 7.80 -6.02
CA SER A 162 -16.79 6.48 -5.74
C SER A 162 -17.82 5.53 -5.13
N GLY A 163 -17.36 4.53 -4.38
CA GLY A 163 -18.23 3.63 -3.61
C GLY A 163 -18.53 4.19 -2.21
N HIS A 164 -18.66 3.29 -1.23
CA HIS A 164 -18.68 3.72 0.16
C HIS A 164 -17.26 4.03 0.62
N MET A 165 -17.00 5.30 0.92
CA MET A 165 -15.80 5.71 1.62
C MET A 165 -15.84 5.16 3.06
N ARG A 166 -14.70 4.63 3.51
CA ARG A 166 -14.46 4.03 4.83
C ARG A 166 -14.84 2.56 5.01
N ARG A 167 -14.13 1.96 5.96
CA ARG A 167 -14.39 0.63 6.49
C ARG A 167 -15.37 0.66 7.67
N LYS A 168 -15.99 -0.49 7.95
CA LYS A 168 -17.01 -0.65 8.99
C LYS A 168 -16.45 -0.45 10.40
N PHE A 169 -15.21 -0.87 10.61
CA PHE A 169 -14.48 -0.72 11.86
C PHE A 169 -12.99 -0.48 11.58
N PRO A 170 -12.25 0.20 12.47
CA PRO A 170 -10.82 0.43 12.29
C PRO A 170 -10.05 -0.88 12.11
N GLY A 171 -9.25 -0.95 11.05
CA GLY A 171 -8.42 -2.11 10.74
C GLY A 171 -9.11 -3.25 9.97
N GLU A 172 -10.38 -3.08 9.59
CA GLU A 172 -10.99 -3.94 8.56
C GLU A 172 -10.21 -3.77 7.25
N ARG A 173 -9.94 -4.91 6.60
CA ARG A 173 -9.05 -5.06 5.43
C ARG A 173 -9.60 -6.17 4.53
N PRO A 174 -10.70 -5.88 3.79
CA PRO A 174 -11.58 -6.91 3.26
C PRO A 174 -10.90 -7.83 2.25
N HIS A 175 -9.87 -7.34 1.54
CA HIS A 175 -9.17 -8.13 0.53
C HIS A 175 -7.87 -8.73 1.10
N THR A 176 -7.20 -8.04 2.03
CA THR A 176 -5.87 -8.45 2.52
C THR A 176 -5.84 -9.16 3.87
N HIS A 177 -6.96 -9.26 4.61
CA HIS A 177 -7.03 -10.00 5.89
C HIS A 177 -6.56 -11.46 5.82
N LYS A 178 -6.72 -12.12 4.67
CA LYS A 178 -6.28 -13.52 4.47
C LYS A 178 -4.78 -13.66 4.25
N HIS A 179 -4.09 -12.57 3.91
CA HIS A 179 -2.66 -12.54 3.60
C HIS A 179 -1.81 -12.03 4.77
N SER A 180 -2.44 -11.28 5.69
CA SER A 180 -1.77 -10.65 6.82
C SER A 180 -2.46 -10.95 8.14
N ARG A 181 -1.63 -11.18 9.18
CA ARG A 181 -2.08 -11.33 10.57
C ARG A 181 -2.06 -10.02 11.36
N SER A 182 -1.64 -8.91 10.75
CA SER A 182 -1.68 -7.60 11.41
C SER A 182 -3.13 -7.19 11.68
N LEU A 183 -3.34 -6.30 12.64
CA LEU A 183 -4.62 -5.63 12.90
C LEU A 183 -5.80 -6.50 13.39
N GLY A 184 -5.58 -7.78 13.70
CA GLY A 184 -6.56 -8.64 14.39
C GLY A 184 -7.73 -9.10 13.53
#